data_AF-A0A9D6CK17-F1
#
_entry.id   AF-A0A9D6CK17-F1
#
_cell.length_a   1.000
_cell.length_b   1.000
_cell.length_c   1.000
_cell.angle_alpha   90.00
_cell.angle_beta   90.00
_cell.angle_gamma   90.00
#
_symmetry.space_group_name_H-M   'P 1'
#
loop_
_entity.id
_entity.type
_entity.pdbx_description
1 polymer ?
#
loop_
_entity_poly.entity_id
_entity_poly.type
_entity_poly.pdbx_seq_one_letter_code
_entity_poly.pdbx_strand_id
1 'polypeptide(L)'
;MTILLCAIGSSAILAASAVASSASVSVMDAQDGRREAQAARGDRPPRAGRQLPPPPDWPRAGGFGPEGGAGLAIEAIVAGGEFGGRALTDEDVERAVAVAHAVSPEWGSVIEARAKRDPEQMRAALRTGARRLLALAALRERAPAVYEAKIVELRAQAETARASSALRAAEVDPSASAEDRMRAVAELDGAARRQVEATLAVREAELAALEAVIERMRAELAVDRERVAELAADMASRARPRGGDGAGDGAGDSAGTEGPASDDDRGVP
;
A
#
# COMPACT_ATOMS: atom_id res chain seq x y z
N MET A 1 29.25 46.58 32.63
CA MET A 1 30.25 46.58 31.55
C MET A 1 29.47 46.68 30.25
N THR A 2 29.51 47.88 29.69
CA THR A 2 28.72 48.39 28.56
C THR A 2 29.50 48.17 27.27
N ILE A 3 28.83 47.76 26.18
CA ILE A 3 29.05 48.04 24.73
C ILE A 3 27.93 47.23 24.03
N LEU A 4 26.83 47.79 23.53
CA LEU A 4 26.59 48.82 22.52
C LEU A 4 26.84 48.35 21.06
N LEU A 5 25.71 48.25 20.33
CA LEU A 5 25.50 48.47 18.89
C LEU A 5 26.34 47.72 17.85
N CYS A 6 25.66 47.00 16.95
CA CYS A 6 25.59 47.42 15.54
C CYS A 6 24.36 46.85 14.83
N ALA A 7 23.46 47.77 14.45
CA ALA A 7 22.42 47.58 13.44
C ALA A 7 23.02 47.75 12.03
N ILE A 8 22.14 47.73 11.01
CA ILE A 8 22.33 47.80 9.54
C ILE A 8 22.22 46.40 8.92
N GLY A 9 21.28 46.08 8.03
CA GLY A 9 20.29 46.89 7.33
C GLY A 9 19.92 46.21 6.01
N SER A 10 18.66 46.37 5.61
CA SER A 10 18.20 46.52 4.23
C SER A 10 18.47 45.39 3.22
N SER A 11 17.41 44.74 2.73
CA SER A 11 16.72 45.19 1.50
C SER A 11 15.71 44.15 0.99
N ALA A 12 14.57 44.69 0.57
CA ALA A 12 13.47 44.00 -0.09
C ALA A 12 13.86 43.44 -1.46
N ILE A 13 13.28 42.29 -1.82
CA ILE A 13 12.86 42.01 -3.20
C ILE A 13 11.40 41.55 -3.15
N LEU A 14 10.52 42.53 -3.35
CA LEU A 14 9.18 42.32 -3.90
C LEU A 14 9.35 41.98 -5.38
N ALA A 15 8.97 40.77 -5.79
CA ALA A 15 8.70 40.46 -7.18
C ALA A 15 7.25 39.96 -7.27
N ALA A 16 6.38 40.92 -7.59
CA ALA A 16 5.07 40.64 -8.17
C ALA A 16 5.29 40.07 -9.58
N SER A 17 4.67 38.94 -9.88
CA SER A 17 4.43 38.55 -11.27
C SER A 17 2.95 38.25 -11.43
N ALA A 18 2.35 39.06 -12.29
CA ALA A 18 0.95 39.07 -12.62
C ALA A 18 0.54 37.90 -13.53
N VAL A 19 -0.69 37.44 -13.31
CA VAL A 19 -1.73 37.14 -14.31
C VAL A 19 -1.27 36.45 -15.60
N ALA A 20 -1.57 35.15 -15.70
CA ALA A 20 -2.07 34.55 -16.93
C ALA A 20 -3.44 33.92 -16.62
N SER A 21 -4.46 34.73 -16.86
CA SER A 21 -5.86 34.32 -16.94
C SER A 21 -6.10 33.85 -18.38
N SER A 22 -6.48 32.59 -18.60
CA SER A 22 -7.24 32.13 -19.77
C SER A 22 -7.53 30.62 -19.72
N ALA A 23 -8.73 30.28 -20.20
CA ALA A 23 -9.26 28.94 -20.51
C ALA A 23 -9.90 28.14 -19.35
N SER A 24 -10.96 28.70 -18.78
CA SER A 24 -12.09 27.93 -18.26
C SER A 24 -12.80 27.22 -19.42
N VAL A 25 -12.42 25.96 -19.69
CA VAL A 25 -13.22 25.05 -20.53
C VAL A 25 -14.41 24.58 -19.70
N SER A 26 -15.60 24.79 -20.25
CA SER A 26 -16.88 24.41 -19.68
C SER A 26 -16.97 22.89 -19.45
N VAL A 27 -16.96 22.47 -18.18
CA VAL A 27 -17.21 21.09 -17.73
C VAL A 27 -18.64 21.02 -17.17
N MET A 28 -19.64 21.36 -17.99
CA MET A 28 -21.05 21.35 -17.55
C MET A 28 -21.96 20.38 -18.30
N ASP A 29 -21.49 19.73 -19.39
CA ASP A 29 -22.32 18.79 -20.17
C ASP A 29 -22.03 17.29 -19.91
N ALA A 30 -21.14 16.94 -18.96
CA ALA A 30 -20.79 15.55 -18.65
C ALA A 30 -21.46 14.98 -17.38
N GLN A 31 -22.32 15.76 -16.70
CA GLN A 31 -22.95 15.35 -15.44
C GLN A 31 -24.33 14.69 -15.58
N ASP A 32 -25.05 14.90 -16.68
CA ASP A 32 -26.40 14.33 -16.83
C ASP A 32 -26.41 12.83 -17.19
N GLY A 33 -25.40 12.33 -17.93
CA GLY A 33 -25.31 10.89 -18.24
C GLY A 33 -24.94 9.99 -17.06
N ARG A 34 -24.37 10.54 -15.96
CA ARG A 34 -24.01 9.73 -14.77
C ARG A 34 -25.15 9.55 -13.78
N ARG A 35 -26.17 10.42 -13.78
CA ARG A 35 -27.32 10.31 -12.88
C ARG A 35 -28.28 9.19 -13.29
N GLU A 36 -28.47 8.95 -14.59
CA GLU A 36 -29.31 7.84 -15.07
C GLU A 36 -28.68 6.46 -14.83
N ALA A 37 -27.35 6.32 -14.95
CA ALA A 37 -26.66 5.05 -14.66
C ALA A 37 -26.65 4.68 -13.16
N GLN A 38 -26.92 5.63 -12.25
CA GLN A 38 -26.96 5.39 -10.81
C GLN A 38 -28.36 4.97 -10.32
N ALA A 39 -29.42 5.37 -11.01
CA ALA A 39 -30.80 5.02 -10.67
C ALA A 39 -31.14 3.54 -10.94
N ALA A 40 -30.44 2.87 -11.85
CA ALA A 40 -30.68 1.45 -12.18
C ALA A 40 -30.02 0.43 -11.23
N ARG A 41 -29.33 0.86 -10.16
CA ARG A 41 -28.73 -0.03 -9.14
C ARG A 41 -29.57 -0.17 -7.86
N GLY A 42 -30.87 0.08 -7.94
CA GLY A 42 -31.78 0.20 -6.79
C GLY A 42 -32.21 -1.08 -6.08
N ASP A 43 -32.04 -2.28 -6.65
CA ASP A 43 -32.74 -3.48 -6.15
C ASP A 43 -31.85 -4.68 -5.81
N ARG A 44 -30.59 -4.46 -5.41
CA ARG A 44 -29.83 -5.53 -4.77
C ARG A 44 -30.24 -5.61 -3.30
N PRO A 45 -30.92 -6.69 -2.84
CA PRO A 45 -31.25 -6.84 -1.43
C PRO A 45 -29.94 -6.76 -0.61
N PRO A 46 -29.92 -6.02 0.52
CA PRO A 46 -28.75 -5.95 1.37
C PRO A 46 -28.37 -7.38 1.72
N ARG A 47 -27.21 -7.81 1.22
CA ARG A 47 -26.67 -9.14 1.49
C ARG A 47 -26.56 -9.22 3.01
N ALA A 48 -27.43 -10.01 3.64
CA ALA A 48 -27.41 -10.31 5.06
C ALA A 48 -26.18 -11.18 5.38
N GLY A 49 -24.99 -10.66 5.06
CA GLY A 49 -23.75 -11.19 5.54
C GLY A 49 -23.76 -11.00 7.05
N ARG A 50 -23.56 -12.10 7.77
CA ARG A 50 -23.11 -12.10 9.18
C ARG A 50 -22.37 -10.81 9.45
N GLN A 51 -22.95 -9.93 10.27
CA GLN A 51 -22.21 -8.81 10.83
C GLN A 51 -21.11 -9.43 11.67
N LEU A 52 -19.96 -9.65 11.05
CA LEU A 52 -18.75 -9.88 11.81
C LEU A 52 -18.62 -8.67 12.75
N PRO A 53 -18.27 -8.90 14.03
CA PRO A 53 -17.98 -7.79 14.92
C PRO A 53 -17.04 -6.84 14.19
N PRO A 54 -17.30 -5.52 14.25
CA PRO A 54 -16.47 -4.56 13.54
C PRO A 54 -15.01 -4.85 13.90
N PRO A 55 -14.11 -4.92 12.90
CA PRO A 55 -12.72 -5.15 13.20
C PRO A 55 -12.30 -4.12 14.25
N PRO A 56 -11.65 -4.55 15.35
CA PRO A 56 -11.33 -3.69 16.49
C PRO A 56 -10.71 -2.42 15.98
N ASP A 57 -11.07 -1.25 16.54
CA ASP A 57 -10.66 0.08 16.07
C ASP A 57 -9.17 0.10 15.74
N TRP A 58 -8.86 -0.31 14.51
CA TRP A 58 -7.63 0.02 13.84
C TRP A 58 -7.58 1.52 14.03
N PRO A 59 -6.43 2.13 14.37
CA PRO A 59 -6.30 3.52 14.03
C PRO A 59 -6.69 3.57 12.56
N ARG A 60 -7.91 4.06 12.28
CA ARG A 60 -8.30 4.62 11.01
C ARG A 60 -7.42 5.85 10.97
N ALA A 61 -6.12 5.62 10.78
CA ALA A 61 -5.10 6.62 10.62
C ALA A 61 -5.60 7.34 9.36
N GLY A 62 -6.35 8.40 9.61
CA GLY A 62 -7.18 9.11 8.65
C GLY A 62 -6.29 9.83 7.67
N GLY A 63 -5.65 9.07 6.78
CA GLY A 63 -4.58 9.55 5.92
C GLY A 63 -3.98 8.52 4.98
N PHE A 64 -4.25 7.21 5.15
CA PHE A 64 -4.00 6.25 4.07
C PHE A 64 -5.29 6.00 3.30
N GLY A 65 -5.74 7.05 2.60
CA GLY A 65 -6.83 6.90 1.64
C GLY A 65 -6.46 5.86 0.56
N PRO A 66 -7.43 5.08 0.05
CA PRO A 66 -7.21 4.13 -1.04
C PRO A 66 -6.95 4.77 -2.41
N GLU A 67 -6.76 6.08 -2.54
CA GLU A 67 -6.72 6.75 -3.85
C GLU A 67 -5.52 7.69 -3.96
N GLY A 68 -4.53 7.34 -4.80
CA GLY A 68 -3.58 8.30 -5.35
C GLY A 68 -2.11 8.15 -4.95
N GLY A 69 -1.50 6.98 -5.19
CA GLY A 69 -0.07 6.93 -5.56
C GLY A 69 0.95 6.53 -4.49
N ALA A 70 0.69 6.71 -3.19
CA ALA A 70 1.68 6.34 -2.17
C ALA A 70 1.88 4.82 -2.00
N GLY A 71 0.86 4.01 -2.30
CA GLY A 71 0.96 2.54 -2.28
C GLY A 71 1.90 1.98 -3.36
N LEU A 72 2.07 2.69 -4.47
CA LEU A 72 2.87 2.22 -5.61
C LEU A 72 4.37 2.16 -5.30
N ALA A 73 4.87 3.06 -4.44
CA ALA A 73 6.29 3.07 -4.10
C ALA A 73 6.67 1.84 -3.26
N ILE A 74 5.86 1.49 -2.26
CA ILE A 74 6.10 0.30 -1.44
C ILE A 74 5.94 -0.97 -2.30
N GLU A 75 4.94 -1.04 -3.17
CA GLU A 75 4.77 -2.19 -4.08
C GLU A 75 5.93 -2.33 -5.08
N ALA A 76 6.48 -1.21 -5.58
CA ALA A 76 7.65 -1.22 -6.45
C ALA A 76 8.93 -1.65 -5.71
N ILE A 77 9.14 -1.17 -4.48
CA ILE A 77 10.29 -1.55 -3.64
C ILE A 77 10.18 -3.02 -3.21
N VAL A 78 8.98 -3.45 -2.83
CA VAL A 78 8.68 -4.82 -2.39
C VAL A 78 8.34 -5.71 -3.60
N ALA A 79 8.87 -5.40 -4.80
CA ALA A 79 8.67 -6.12 -6.06
C ALA A 79 8.19 -7.57 -5.88
N GLY A 80 6.95 -7.83 -6.29
CA GLY A 80 6.30 -9.14 -6.20
C GLY A 80 5.22 -9.15 -5.12
N GLY A 81 3.95 -9.11 -5.55
CA GLY A 81 2.77 -9.31 -4.70
C GLY A 81 2.67 -10.73 -4.13
N GLU A 82 3.73 -11.24 -3.49
CA GLU A 82 3.87 -12.59 -2.95
C GLU A 82 2.71 -12.96 -2.03
N PHE A 83 2.12 -11.99 -1.34
CA PHE A 83 1.01 -12.20 -0.41
C PHE A 83 -0.37 -12.31 -1.08
N GLY A 84 -0.49 -11.98 -2.38
CA GLY A 84 -1.77 -11.92 -3.08
C GLY A 84 -2.40 -13.29 -3.36
N GLY A 85 -1.58 -14.33 -3.53
CA GLY A 85 -2.04 -15.68 -3.92
C GLY A 85 -1.61 -16.82 -2.99
N ARG A 86 -0.63 -16.60 -2.11
CA ARG A 86 -0.14 -17.68 -1.24
C ARG A 86 -0.94 -17.84 0.04
N ALA A 87 -0.94 -19.06 0.58
CA ALA A 87 -1.42 -19.27 1.94
C ALA A 87 -0.51 -18.51 2.93
N LEU A 88 -1.12 -17.76 3.86
CA LEU A 88 -0.37 -17.13 4.95
C LEU A 88 0.08 -18.22 5.92
N THR A 89 1.35 -18.18 6.31
CA THR A 89 1.95 -19.09 7.28
C THR A 89 1.85 -18.50 8.69
N ASP A 90 2.18 -19.29 9.71
CA ASP A 90 2.27 -18.79 11.10
C ASP A 90 3.36 -17.72 11.25
N GLU A 91 4.46 -17.91 10.54
CA GLU A 91 5.56 -16.94 10.47
C GLU A 91 5.11 -15.58 9.92
N ASP A 92 4.16 -15.54 8.97
CA ASP A 92 3.58 -14.27 8.50
C ASP A 92 2.79 -13.54 9.59
N VAL A 93 2.08 -14.31 10.41
CA VAL A 93 1.32 -13.77 11.55
C VAL A 93 2.29 -13.23 12.60
N GLU A 94 3.34 -13.97 12.92
CA GLU A 94 4.40 -13.54 13.86
C GLU A 94 5.10 -12.27 13.38
N ARG A 95 5.47 -12.19 12.10
CA ARG A 95 6.02 -10.97 11.49
C ARG A 95 5.06 -9.79 11.62
N ALA A 96 3.77 -9.99 11.33
CA ALA A 96 2.77 -8.94 11.47
C ALA A 96 2.60 -8.47 12.93
N VAL A 97 2.63 -9.39 13.90
CA VAL A 97 2.63 -9.08 15.34
C VAL A 97 3.87 -8.27 15.73
N ALA A 98 5.06 -8.65 15.25
CA ALA A 98 6.29 -7.93 15.54
C ALA A 98 6.24 -6.49 15.00
N VAL A 99 5.73 -6.29 13.77
CA VAL A 99 5.50 -4.95 13.22
C VAL A 99 4.50 -4.18 14.08
N ALA A 100 3.43 -4.82 14.54
CA ALA A 100 2.47 -4.16 15.40
C ALA A 100 3.08 -3.68 16.72
N HIS A 101 3.91 -4.49 17.38
CA HIS A 101 4.68 -4.06 18.55
C HIS A 101 5.63 -2.91 18.26
N ALA A 102 6.28 -2.91 17.10
CA ALA A 102 7.13 -1.80 16.68
C ALA A 102 6.33 -0.50 16.54
N VAL A 103 5.09 -0.54 16.04
CA VAL A 103 4.24 0.65 15.97
C VAL A 103 3.73 1.07 17.36
N SER A 104 3.17 0.14 18.12
CA SER A 104 2.66 0.37 19.48
C SER A 104 2.71 -0.93 20.28
N PRO A 105 3.41 -0.99 21.43
CA PRO A 105 3.48 -2.21 22.25
C PRO A 105 2.11 -2.72 22.72
N GLU A 106 1.21 -1.80 23.08
CA GLU A 106 -0.16 -2.14 23.50
C GLU A 106 -0.93 -2.77 22.32
N TRP A 107 -0.83 -2.17 21.14
CA TRP A 107 -1.48 -2.68 19.94
C TRP A 107 -0.92 -4.04 19.51
N GLY A 108 0.40 -4.21 19.57
CA GLY A 108 1.06 -5.50 19.34
C GLY A 108 0.50 -6.59 20.26
N SER A 109 0.32 -6.28 21.55
CA SER A 109 -0.23 -7.22 22.54
C SER A 109 -1.67 -7.63 22.22
N VAL A 110 -2.51 -6.69 21.77
CA VAL A 110 -3.89 -6.98 21.34
C VAL A 110 -3.91 -7.91 20.12
N ILE A 111 -3.04 -7.64 19.14
CA ILE A 111 -2.92 -8.45 17.93
C ILE A 111 -2.40 -9.85 18.27
N GLU A 112 -1.39 -9.95 19.13
CA GLU A 112 -0.82 -11.22 19.59
C GLU A 112 -1.87 -12.06 20.31
N ALA A 113 -2.62 -11.47 21.25
CA ALA A 113 -3.70 -12.16 21.96
C ALA A 113 -4.78 -12.69 20.99
N ARG A 114 -5.10 -11.92 19.95
CA ARG A 114 -6.05 -12.35 18.91
C ARG A 114 -5.49 -13.49 18.05
N ALA A 115 -4.22 -13.41 17.66
CA ALA A 115 -3.55 -14.45 16.89
C ALA A 115 -3.54 -15.79 17.66
N LYS A 116 -3.32 -15.76 18.98
CA LYS A 116 -3.37 -16.95 19.86
C LYS A 116 -4.79 -17.51 20.01
N ARG A 117 -5.80 -16.64 20.06
CA ARG A 117 -7.20 -17.04 20.26
C ARG A 117 -7.84 -17.65 19.02
N ASP A 118 -7.62 -17.06 17.85
CA ASP A 118 -8.24 -17.47 16.58
C ASP A 118 -7.28 -17.20 15.40
N PRO A 119 -6.33 -18.12 15.13
CA PRO A 119 -5.30 -17.92 14.11
C PRO A 119 -5.90 -17.89 12.69
N GLU A 120 -6.93 -18.68 12.38
CA GLU A 120 -7.56 -18.68 11.06
C GLU A 120 -8.25 -17.34 10.75
N GLN A 121 -8.99 -16.80 11.72
CA GLN A 121 -9.59 -15.49 11.58
C GLN A 121 -8.54 -14.39 11.46
N MET A 122 -7.43 -14.50 12.20
CA MET A 122 -6.32 -13.55 12.09
C MET A 122 -5.69 -13.58 10.69
N ARG A 123 -5.45 -14.77 10.12
CA ARG A 123 -4.97 -14.89 8.73
C ARG A 123 -5.97 -14.33 7.71
N ALA A 124 -7.28 -14.55 7.91
CA ALA A 124 -8.31 -13.94 7.05
C ALA A 124 -8.33 -12.40 7.16
N ALA A 125 -8.16 -11.85 8.36
CA ALA A 125 -8.06 -10.42 8.58
C ALA A 125 -6.79 -9.83 7.94
N LEU A 126 -5.65 -10.53 8.03
CA LEU A 126 -4.40 -10.14 7.37
C LEU A 126 -4.53 -10.08 5.85
N ARG A 127 -5.27 -11.02 5.25
CA ARG A 127 -5.52 -11.03 3.80
C ARG A 127 -6.40 -9.87 3.32
N THR A 128 -7.28 -9.33 4.16
CA THR A 128 -8.33 -8.40 3.73
C THR A 128 -8.11 -6.98 4.26
N GLY A 129 -7.93 -6.84 5.57
CA GLY A 129 -7.81 -5.55 6.25
C GLY A 129 -6.40 -5.18 6.70
N ALA A 130 -5.51 -6.18 6.85
CA ALA A 130 -4.18 -5.95 7.43
C ALA A 130 -3.01 -6.26 6.49
N ARG A 131 -3.24 -6.24 5.17
CA ARG A 131 -2.19 -6.40 4.15
C ARG A 131 -1.02 -5.45 4.38
N ARG A 132 -1.29 -4.27 4.94
CA ARG A 132 -0.29 -3.27 5.28
C ARG A 132 0.75 -3.76 6.29
N LEU A 133 0.36 -4.57 7.28
CA LEU A 133 1.32 -5.14 8.24
C LEU A 133 2.28 -6.11 7.55
N LEU A 134 1.77 -6.91 6.62
CA LEU A 134 2.59 -7.80 5.80
C LEU A 134 3.53 -7.02 4.88
N ALA A 135 3.04 -5.93 4.27
CA ALA A 135 3.88 -5.04 3.45
C ALA A 135 5.01 -4.40 4.27
N LEU A 136 4.73 -3.96 5.50
CA LEU A 136 5.75 -3.43 6.42
C LEU A 136 6.75 -4.51 6.84
N ALA A 137 6.29 -5.74 7.07
CA ALA A 137 7.17 -6.86 7.40
C ALA A 137 8.15 -7.15 6.24
N ALA A 138 7.65 -7.21 5.01
CA ALA A 138 8.50 -7.37 3.83
C ALA A 138 9.45 -6.17 3.62
N LEU A 139 8.98 -4.95 3.92
CA LEU A 139 9.80 -3.74 3.85
C LEU A 139 10.98 -3.79 4.84
N ARG A 140 10.78 -4.36 6.04
CA ARG A 140 11.84 -4.55 7.04
C ARG A 140 13.01 -5.36 6.50
N GLU A 141 12.73 -6.36 5.67
CA GLU A 141 13.74 -7.25 5.09
C GLU A 141 14.41 -6.61 3.87
N ARG A 142 13.63 -5.97 2.99
CA ARG A 142 14.11 -5.50 1.68
C ARG A 142 14.66 -4.07 1.69
N ALA A 143 14.11 -3.20 2.54
CA ALA A 143 14.46 -1.79 2.62
C ALA A 143 14.37 -1.30 4.08
N PRO A 144 15.29 -1.73 4.97
CA PRO A 144 15.21 -1.48 6.40
C PRO A 144 15.13 0.01 6.75
N ALA A 145 15.83 0.88 6.02
CA ALA A 145 15.75 2.33 6.23
C ALA A 145 14.33 2.90 6.01
N VAL A 146 13.64 2.43 4.98
CA VAL A 146 12.25 2.84 4.69
C VAL A 146 11.32 2.29 5.75
N TYR A 147 11.54 1.06 6.20
CA TYR A 147 10.78 0.45 7.30
C TYR A 147 10.86 1.29 8.57
N GLU A 148 12.07 1.63 9.02
CA GLU A 148 12.27 2.42 10.25
C GLU A 148 11.57 3.79 10.15
N ALA A 149 11.75 4.50 9.03
CA ALA A 149 11.05 5.76 8.79
C ALA A 149 9.52 5.58 8.85
N LYS A 150 8.98 4.49 8.29
CA LYS A 150 7.55 4.19 8.28
C LYS A 150 6.99 3.89 9.66
N ILE A 151 7.77 3.24 10.53
CA ILE A 151 7.40 3.02 11.93
C ILE A 151 7.32 4.36 12.68
N VAL A 152 8.27 5.27 12.44
CA VAL A 152 8.24 6.63 13.04
C VAL A 152 7.02 7.41 12.54
N GLU A 153 6.71 7.38 11.24
CA GLU A 153 5.51 8.01 10.66
C GLU A 153 4.22 7.49 11.32
N LEU A 154 4.10 6.18 11.47
CA LEU A 154 2.93 5.54 12.08
C LEU A 154 2.75 5.93 13.55
N ARG A 155 3.85 6.01 14.31
CA ARG A 155 3.82 6.48 15.70
C ARG A 155 3.39 7.95 15.79
N ALA A 156 3.92 8.80 14.91
CA ALA A 156 3.53 10.22 14.85
C ALA A 156 2.04 10.39 14.48
N GLN A 157 1.51 9.58 13.56
CA GLN A 157 0.08 9.57 13.25
C GLN A 157 -0.80 9.16 14.44
N ALA A 158 -0.38 8.15 15.20
CA ALA A 158 -1.08 7.74 16.41
C ALA A 158 -1.03 8.82 17.50
N GLU A 159 0.06 9.57 17.59
CA GLU A 159 0.18 10.73 18.47
C GLU A 159 -0.79 11.85 18.07
N THR A 160 -0.83 12.25 16.79
CA THR A 160 -1.78 13.25 16.27
C THR A 160 -3.23 12.84 16.52
N ALA A 161 -3.57 11.56 16.31
CA ALA A 161 -4.91 11.04 16.58
C ALA A 161 -5.29 11.16 18.06
N ARG A 162 -4.37 10.83 18.98
CA ARG A 162 -4.58 10.98 20.43
C ARG A 162 -4.73 12.45 20.82
N ALA A 163 -3.87 13.34 20.33
CA ALA A 163 -3.94 14.77 20.60
C ALA A 163 -5.26 15.38 20.07
N SER A 164 -5.70 14.96 18.88
CA SER A 164 -6.99 15.39 18.31
C SER A 164 -8.17 14.93 19.16
N SER A 165 -8.16 13.69 19.65
CA SER A 165 -9.20 13.19 20.57
C SER A 165 -9.18 13.91 21.92
N ALA A 166 -8.00 14.22 22.46
CA ALA A 166 -7.85 14.98 23.70
C ALA A 166 -8.40 16.41 23.57
N LEU A 167 -8.12 17.09 22.46
CA LEU A 167 -8.69 18.40 22.16
C LEU A 167 -10.23 18.34 22.10
N ARG A 168 -10.79 17.38 21.36
CA ARG A 168 -12.26 17.22 21.29
C ARG A 168 -12.88 16.94 22.65
N ALA A 169 -12.21 16.14 23.49
CA ALA A 169 -12.67 15.88 24.86
C ALA A 169 -12.68 17.16 25.70
N ALA A 170 -11.61 17.97 25.62
CA ALA A 170 -11.54 19.26 26.30
C ALA A 170 -12.57 20.29 25.78
N GLU A 171 -12.93 20.23 24.49
CA GLU A 171 -13.95 21.09 23.90
C GLU A 171 -15.36 20.80 24.45
N VAL A 172 -15.71 19.53 24.59
CA VAL A 172 -17.04 19.11 25.08
C VAL A 172 -17.17 19.10 26.60
N ASP A 173 -16.06 19.09 27.34
CA ASP A 173 -16.06 19.14 28.79
C ASP A 173 -16.38 20.57 29.30
N PRO A 174 -17.52 20.78 29.99
CA PRO A 174 -17.88 22.09 30.52
C PRO A 174 -16.97 22.53 31.68
N SER A 175 -16.24 21.60 32.31
CA SER A 175 -15.31 21.89 33.41
C SER A 175 -13.89 22.22 32.94
N ALA A 176 -13.57 21.95 31.66
CA ALA A 176 -12.25 22.23 31.11
C ALA A 176 -11.97 23.74 31.07
N SER A 177 -10.87 24.16 31.68
CA SER A 177 -10.45 25.56 31.69
C SER A 177 -10.02 26.03 30.29
N ALA A 178 -9.89 27.35 30.10
CA ALA A 178 -9.30 27.90 28.87
C ALA A 178 -7.85 27.43 28.69
N GLU A 179 -7.09 27.30 29.79
CA GLU A 179 -5.72 26.82 29.78
C GLU A 179 -5.62 25.36 29.32
N ASP A 180 -6.56 24.50 29.73
CA ASP A 180 -6.60 23.10 29.29
C ASP A 180 -6.83 22.97 27.78
N ARG A 181 -7.74 23.79 27.23
CA ARG A 181 -7.99 23.83 25.78
C ARG A 181 -6.77 24.35 25.03
N MET A 182 -6.13 25.42 25.52
CA MET A 182 -4.91 25.96 24.91
C MET A 182 -3.76 24.93 24.91
N ARG A 183 -3.61 24.17 26.00
CA ARG A 183 -2.63 23.09 26.10
C ARG A 183 -2.91 21.99 25.07
N ALA A 184 -4.17 21.54 24.95
CA ALA A 184 -4.54 20.52 23.98
C ALA A 184 -4.34 20.97 22.52
N VAL A 185 -4.57 22.25 22.22
CA VAL A 185 -4.22 22.84 20.91
C VAL A 185 -2.72 22.79 20.66
N ALA A 186 -1.90 23.24 21.62
CA ALA A 186 -0.44 23.23 21.48
C ALA A 186 0.13 21.80 21.32
N GLU A 187 -0.46 20.82 22.02
CA GLU A 187 -0.11 19.40 21.86
C GLU A 187 -0.45 18.88 20.46
N LEU A 188 -1.64 19.20 19.93
CA LEU A 188 -2.05 18.83 18.59
C LEU A 188 -1.15 19.46 17.52
N ASP A 189 -0.82 20.75 17.65
CA ASP A 189 0.09 21.45 16.73
C ASP A 189 1.48 20.81 16.73
N GLY A 190 2.01 20.49 17.91
CA GLY A 190 3.28 19.78 18.06
C GLY A 190 3.27 18.39 17.42
N ALA A 191 2.20 17.62 17.63
CA ALA A 191 2.04 16.29 17.05
C ALA A 191 1.90 16.35 15.52
N ALA A 192 1.11 17.28 15.01
CA ALA A 192 0.92 17.50 13.57
C ALA A 192 2.25 17.84 12.88
N ARG A 193 3.07 18.72 13.49
CA ARG A 193 4.41 19.03 12.98
C ARG A 193 5.30 17.79 12.91
N ARG A 194 5.39 17.00 13.99
CA ARG A 194 6.16 15.74 14.00
C ARG A 194 5.67 14.76 12.95
N GLN A 195 4.36 14.67 12.72
CA GLN A 195 3.79 13.82 11.67
C GLN A 195 4.23 14.27 10.28
N VAL A 196 4.25 15.58 9.99
CA VAL A 196 4.73 16.10 8.71
C VAL A 196 6.22 15.79 8.53
N GLU A 197 7.05 16.05 9.54
CA GLU A 197 8.49 15.75 9.52
C GLU A 197 8.74 14.25 9.28
N ALA A 198 8.03 13.36 9.98
CA ALA A 198 8.13 11.92 9.79
C ALA A 198 7.65 11.47 8.39
N THR A 199 6.62 12.13 7.83
CA THR A 199 6.15 11.85 6.48
C THR A 199 7.22 12.21 5.44
N LEU A 200 7.88 13.36 5.60
CA LEU A 200 8.98 13.77 4.72
C LEU A 200 10.17 12.81 4.80
N ALA A 201 10.56 12.41 6.02
CA ALA A 201 11.62 11.42 6.22
C ALA A 201 11.32 10.07 5.54
N VAL A 202 10.06 9.63 5.54
CA VAL A 202 9.64 8.45 4.77
C VAL A 202 9.82 8.67 3.28
N ARG A 203 9.41 9.83 2.74
CA ARG A 203 9.58 10.11 1.30
C ARG A 203 11.05 10.16 0.89
N GLU A 204 11.90 10.75 1.71
CA GLU A 204 13.35 10.76 1.48
C GLU A 204 13.92 9.33 1.47
N ALA A 205 13.53 8.49 2.43
CA ALA A 205 13.97 7.10 2.47
C ALA A 205 13.43 6.27 1.28
N GLU A 206 12.16 6.47 0.90
CA GLU A 206 11.55 5.82 -0.26
C GLU A 206 12.27 6.22 -1.57
N LEU A 207 12.59 7.51 -1.74
CA LEU A 207 13.34 8.01 -2.91
C LEU A 207 14.73 7.37 -2.98
N ALA A 208 15.48 7.38 -1.87
CA ALA A 208 16.81 6.77 -1.82
C ALA A 208 16.76 5.26 -2.15
N ALA A 209 15.74 4.54 -1.67
CA ALA A 209 15.54 3.13 -1.99
C ALA A 209 15.23 2.90 -3.49
N LEU A 210 14.38 3.75 -4.08
CA LEU A 210 14.06 3.68 -5.51
C LEU A 210 15.26 4.01 -6.40
N GLU A 211 16.07 4.99 -6.02
CA GLU A 211 17.34 5.31 -6.71
C GLU A 211 18.28 4.10 -6.72
N ALA A 212 18.43 3.41 -5.59
CA ALA A 212 19.23 2.18 -5.51
C ALA A 212 18.69 1.06 -6.41
N VAL A 213 17.36 0.93 -6.55
CA VAL A 213 16.73 -0.03 -7.49
C VAL A 213 17.04 0.34 -8.94
N ILE A 214 16.91 1.62 -9.30
CA ILE A 214 17.20 2.12 -10.65
C ILE A 214 18.66 1.87 -11.02
N GLU A 215 19.60 2.16 -10.12
CA GLU A 215 21.03 1.91 -10.36
C GLU A 215 21.33 0.42 -10.57
N ARG A 216 20.70 -0.47 -9.80
CA ARG A 216 20.81 -1.92 -10.01
C ARG A 216 20.28 -2.34 -11.38
N MET A 217 19.09 -1.87 -11.76
CA MET A 217 18.51 -2.18 -13.09
C MET A 217 19.38 -1.66 -14.24
N ARG A 218 20.00 -0.48 -14.06
CA ARG A 218 20.95 0.08 -15.04
C ARG A 218 22.20 -0.81 -15.18
N ALA A 219 22.72 -1.32 -14.07
CA ALA A 219 23.86 -2.24 -14.07
C ALA A 219 23.51 -3.58 -14.74
N GLU A 220 22.36 -4.18 -14.40
CA GLU A 220 21.86 -5.40 -15.05
C GLU A 220 21.71 -5.22 -16.56
N LEU A 221 21.10 -4.11 -16.99
CA LEU A 221 20.96 -3.79 -18.41
C LEU A 221 22.30 -3.56 -19.12
N ALA A 222 23.32 -3.06 -18.42
CA ALA A 222 24.66 -2.93 -18.98
C ALA A 222 25.29 -4.31 -19.23
N VAL A 223 25.16 -5.25 -18.29
CA VAL A 223 25.62 -6.63 -18.45
C VAL A 223 24.88 -7.32 -19.60
N ASP A 224 23.57 -7.16 -19.70
CA ASP A 224 22.78 -7.75 -20.78
C ASP A 224 23.17 -7.18 -22.16
N ARG A 225 23.52 -5.89 -22.23
CA ARG A 225 24.03 -5.25 -23.45
C ARG A 225 25.34 -5.87 -23.93
N GLU A 226 26.24 -6.22 -23.02
CA GLU A 226 27.48 -6.92 -23.35
C GLU A 226 27.22 -8.35 -23.85
N ARG A 227 26.11 -8.97 -23.43
CA ARG A 227 25.71 -10.35 -23.78
C ARG A 227 24.70 -10.45 -24.91
N VAL A 228 24.41 -9.38 -25.64
CA VAL A 228 23.36 -9.35 -26.69
C VAL A 228 23.52 -10.47 -27.72
N ALA A 229 24.75 -10.75 -28.18
CA ALA A 229 24.99 -11.80 -29.18
C ALA A 229 24.69 -13.21 -28.64
N GLU A 230 25.06 -13.48 -27.38
CA GLU A 230 24.78 -14.73 -26.68
C GLU A 230 23.27 -14.92 -26.47
N LEU A 231 22.60 -13.90 -25.93
CA LEU A 231 21.14 -13.91 -25.69
C LEU A 231 20.36 -14.09 -27.00
N ALA A 232 20.81 -13.46 -28.09
CA ALA A 232 20.22 -13.64 -29.42
C ALA A 232 20.40 -15.07 -29.96
N ALA A 233 21.57 -15.67 -29.76
CA ALA A 233 21.84 -17.06 -30.15
C ALA A 233 20.97 -18.05 -29.36
N ASP A 234 20.82 -17.85 -28.05
CA ASP A 234 19.93 -18.64 -27.18
C ASP A 234 18.47 -18.56 -27.63
N MET A 235 17.98 -17.36 -27.92
CA MET A 235 16.63 -17.15 -28.42
C MET A 235 16.42 -17.84 -29.78
N ALA A 236 17.39 -17.72 -30.70
CA ALA A 236 17.34 -18.39 -31.99
C ALA A 236 17.35 -19.92 -31.86
N SER A 237 18.15 -20.47 -30.92
CA SER A 237 18.20 -21.90 -30.62
C SER A 237 16.86 -22.44 -30.12
N ARG A 238 16.19 -21.71 -29.20
CA ARG A 238 14.86 -22.09 -28.68
C ARG A 238 13.75 -22.01 -29.72
N ALA A 239 13.86 -21.07 -30.66
CA ALA A 239 12.86 -20.85 -31.70
C ALA A 239 12.97 -21.85 -32.87
N ARG A 240 14.14 -22.47 -33.08
CA ARG A 240 14.28 -23.54 -34.06
C ARG A 240 13.41 -24.72 -33.60
N PRO A 241 12.49 -25.22 -34.44
CA PRO A 241 11.75 -26.43 -34.11
C PRO A 241 12.77 -27.52 -33.80
N ARG A 242 12.59 -28.24 -32.68
CA ARG A 242 13.36 -29.47 -32.44
C ARG A 242 13.12 -30.37 -33.64
N GLY A 243 14.08 -30.41 -34.54
CA GLY A 243 13.92 -31.11 -35.81
C GLY A 243 13.61 -32.57 -35.52
N GLY A 244 12.39 -32.99 -35.86
CA GLY A 244 12.22 -34.15 -36.72
C GLY A 244 12.54 -35.54 -36.18
N ASP A 245 12.77 -35.77 -34.88
CA ASP A 245 12.87 -37.15 -34.34
C ASP A 245 11.49 -37.85 -34.21
N GLY A 246 10.46 -37.27 -34.82
CA GLY A 246 9.15 -37.88 -35.06
C GLY A 246 8.97 -38.46 -36.47
N ALA A 247 10.04 -38.60 -37.25
CA ALA A 247 10.06 -39.50 -38.41
C ALA A 247 10.35 -40.95 -37.93
N GLY A 248 9.61 -41.40 -36.92
CA GLY A 248 9.57 -42.80 -36.51
C GLY A 248 8.38 -43.45 -37.19
N ASP A 249 8.69 -44.26 -38.21
CA ASP A 249 7.92 -45.40 -38.71
C ASP A 249 6.59 -45.70 -37.98
N GLY A 250 5.53 -45.07 -38.45
CA GLY A 250 4.14 -45.48 -38.22
C GLY A 250 3.51 -46.04 -39.49
N ALA A 251 4.32 -46.61 -40.40
CA ALA A 251 3.83 -47.48 -41.46
C ALA A 251 3.61 -48.88 -40.85
N GLY A 252 2.46 -49.08 -40.23
CA GLY A 252 2.10 -50.36 -39.61
C GLY A 252 0.61 -50.45 -39.30
N ASP A 253 -0.12 -51.05 -40.25
CA ASP A 253 -1.28 -51.92 -40.01
C ASP A 253 -2.53 -51.28 -39.37
N SER A 254 -3.50 -50.82 -40.16
CA SER A 254 -4.60 -51.61 -40.74
C SER A 254 -5.60 -52.21 -39.74
N ALA A 255 -6.87 -52.05 -40.11
CA ALA A 255 -8.07 -52.79 -39.69
C ALA A 255 -8.82 -52.38 -38.40
N GLY A 256 -10.06 -51.92 -38.62
CA GLY A 256 -11.23 -52.09 -37.73
C GLY A 256 -11.25 -51.16 -36.52
N THR A 257 -12.33 -50.45 -36.19
CA THR A 257 -13.69 -50.99 -36.09
C THR A 257 -14.64 -49.79 -35.99
N GLU A 258 -15.60 -49.75 -36.91
CA GLU A 258 -16.84 -49.00 -36.74
C GLU A 258 -17.54 -49.45 -35.46
N GLY A 259 -17.90 -48.52 -34.56
CA GLY A 259 -18.67 -48.83 -33.36
C GLY A 259 -19.29 -47.57 -32.77
N PRO A 260 -20.60 -47.56 -32.46
CA PRO A 260 -21.45 -46.40 -32.64
C PRO A 260 -21.57 -45.48 -31.42
N ALA A 261 -22.15 -44.32 -31.70
CA ALA A 261 -22.76 -43.38 -30.78
C ALA A 261 -23.37 -44.05 -29.55
N SER A 262 -22.98 -43.54 -28.38
CA SER A 262 -23.79 -43.65 -27.17
C SER A 262 -24.04 -42.23 -26.68
N ASP A 263 -25.23 -41.74 -27.01
CA ASP A 263 -26.01 -40.89 -26.13
C ASP A 263 -25.94 -41.47 -24.72
N ASP A 264 -25.46 -40.70 -23.75
CA ASP A 264 -25.88 -40.88 -22.37
C ASP A 264 -25.92 -39.50 -21.69
N ASP A 265 -27.06 -38.86 -21.94
CA ASP A 265 -27.92 -38.31 -20.89
C ASP A 265 -27.47 -38.66 -19.47
N ARG A 266 -27.13 -37.63 -18.69
CA ARG A 266 -27.42 -37.61 -17.26
C ARG A 266 -27.29 -36.19 -16.73
N GLY A 267 -28.45 -35.53 -16.66
CA GLY A 267 -28.67 -34.45 -15.71
C GLY A 267 -28.65 -34.95 -14.26
N VAL A 268 -29.20 -34.09 -13.39
CA VAL A 268 -29.50 -34.25 -11.96
C VAL A 268 -28.46 -33.58 -11.04
N PRO A 269 -28.89 -32.85 -9.98
CA PRO A 269 -30.02 -31.93 -9.82
C PRO A 269 -29.57 -30.47 -9.54
#